data_AF-A0A098E9Y5-F1
#
_entry.id   AF-A0A098E9Y5-F1
#
_cell.length_a   1.000
_cell.length_b   1.000
_cell.length_c   1.000
_cell.angle_alpha   90.00
_cell.angle_beta   90.00
_cell.angle_gamma   90.00
#
_symmetry.space_group_name_H-M   'P 1'
#
loop_
_entity.id
_entity.type
_entity.pdbx_description
1 polymer ?
#
loop_
_entity_poly.entity_id
_entity_poly.type
_entity_poly.pdbx_seq_one_letter_code
_entity_poly.pdbx_strand_id
1 'polypeptide(L)'
;MDSANSTIKDEKKLIIIDEEILEKEAKELGKYAEKQYEYNGFWRPVVGGLLFGLGGATVVMAAVFGWTYHLLGQGFLTMFFAMVIGFTMLYIGIGMTS
;
A
#
# COMPACT_ATOMS: atom_id res chain seq x y z
N MET A 1 -29.58 -52.42 -22.62
CA MET A 1 -28.53 -51.38 -22.73
C MET A 1 -29.18 -50.08 -22.23
N ASP A 2 -29.30 -49.89 -20.91
CA ASP A 2 -30.07 -48.77 -20.32
C ASP A 2 -29.42 -48.25 -19.02
N SER A 3 -28.09 -48.14 -18.96
CA SER A 3 -27.40 -47.66 -17.73
C SER A 3 -26.42 -46.51 -17.96
N ALA A 4 -26.41 -45.91 -19.15
CA ALA A 4 -25.48 -44.83 -19.48
C ALA A 4 -26.13 -43.44 -19.55
N ASN A 5 -27.45 -43.33 -19.35
CA ASN A 5 -28.20 -42.08 -19.58
C ASN A 5 -28.66 -41.36 -18.29
N SER A 6 -28.51 -41.96 -17.11
CA SER A 6 -28.86 -41.32 -15.83
C SER A 6 -27.68 -40.57 -15.20
N THR A 7 -26.44 -40.97 -15.47
CA THR A 7 -25.25 -40.38 -14.83
C THR A 7 -24.85 -39.01 -15.40
N ILE A 8 -25.22 -38.71 -16.65
CA ILE A 8 -24.82 -37.46 -17.34
C ILE A 8 -25.65 -36.25 -16.88
N LYS A 9 -26.81 -36.46 -16.23
CA LYS A 9 -27.69 -35.37 -15.78
C LYS A 9 -27.30 -34.80 -14.41
N ASP A 10 -26.63 -35.57 -13.56
CA ASP A 10 -26.24 -35.12 -12.22
C ASP A 10 -24.90 -34.36 -12.20
N GLU A 11 -23.99 -34.62 -13.13
CA GLU A 11 -22.71 -33.87 -13.24
C GLU A 11 -22.90 -32.41 -13.68
N LYS A 12 -23.89 -32.11 -14.51
CA LYS A 12 -24.14 -30.73 -14.96
C LYS A 12 -24.76 -29.83 -13.89
N LYS A 13 -25.30 -30.40 -12.81
CA LYS A 13 -25.97 -29.61 -11.75
C LYS A 13 -25.00 -29.12 -10.68
N LEU A 14 -23.87 -29.82 -10.50
CA LEU A 14 -22.86 -29.47 -9.50
C LEU A 14 -22.03 -28.25 -9.92
N ILE A 15 -21.71 -28.13 -11.21
CA ILE A 15 -20.85 -27.06 -11.74
C ILE A 15 -21.51 -25.69 -11.64
N ILE A 16 -22.84 -25.61 -11.76
CA ILE A 16 -23.60 -24.35 -11.71
C ILE A 16 -23.66 -23.79 -10.28
N ILE A 17 -23.60 -24.65 -9.26
CA ILE A 17 -23.70 -24.25 -7.85
C ILE A 17 -22.36 -23.65 -7.37
N ASP A 18 -21.22 -24.13 -7.88
CA ASP A 18 -19.91 -23.57 -7.56
C ASP A 18 -19.72 -22.16 -8.13
N GLU A 19 -20.24 -21.90 -9.33
CA GLU A 19 -20.09 -20.60 -10.01
C GLU A 19 -20.91 -19.48 -9.33
N GLU A 20 -22.13 -19.78 -8.88
CA GLU A 20 -22.97 -18.83 -8.12
C GLU A 20 -22.42 -18.51 -6.72
N ILE A 21 -21.78 -19.48 -6.07
CA ILE A 21 -21.14 -19.28 -4.76
C ILE A 21 -19.85 -18.48 -4.93
N LEU A 22 -19.04 -18.78 -5.96
CA LEU A 22 -17.84 -18.00 -6.30
C LEU A 22 -18.18 -16.55 -6.65
N GLU A 23 -19.25 -16.31 -7.41
CA GLU A 23 -19.70 -14.95 -7.74
C GLU A 23 -20.18 -14.17 -6.51
N LYS A 24 -20.85 -14.84 -5.55
CA LYS A 24 -21.27 -14.20 -4.31
C LYS A 24 -20.09 -13.85 -3.42
N GLU A 25 -19.12 -14.74 -3.25
CA GLU A 25 -17.91 -14.48 -2.48
C GLU A 25 -17.03 -13.42 -3.15
N ALA A 26 -16.90 -13.43 -4.48
CA ALA A 26 -16.18 -12.40 -5.23
C ALA A 26 -16.87 -11.03 -5.15
N LYS A 27 -18.21 -10.98 -5.12
CA LYS A 27 -18.96 -9.73 -4.91
C LYS A 27 -18.84 -9.21 -3.48
N GLU A 28 -18.81 -10.08 -2.48
CA GLU A 28 -18.58 -9.67 -1.09
C GLU A 28 -17.14 -9.18 -0.90
N LEU A 29 -16.14 -9.94 -1.36
CA LEU A 29 -14.73 -9.51 -1.38
C LEU A 29 -14.53 -8.21 -2.17
N GLY A 30 -15.22 -8.07 -3.30
CA GLY A 30 -15.24 -6.84 -4.10
C GLY A 30 -15.76 -5.64 -3.31
N LYS A 31 -16.89 -5.79 -2.58
CA LYS A 31 -17.44 -4.73 -1.72
C LYS A 31 -16.54 -4.38 -0.53
N TYR A 32 -15.85 -5.35 0.06
CA TYR A 32 -14.87 -5.09 1.11
C TYR A 32 -13.63 -4.37 0.56
N ALA A 33 -13.14 -4.78 -0.60
CA ALA A 33 -12.05 -4.12 -1.30
C ALA A 33 -12.42 -2.69 -1.71
N GLU A 34 -13.64 -2.45 -2.19
CA GLU A 34 -14.15 -1.12 -2.55
C GLU A 34 -14.20 -0.17 -1.34
N LYS A 35 -14.76 -0.64 -0.21
CA LYS A 35 -14.75 0.13 1.05
C LYS A 35 -13.35 0.40 1.56
N GLN A 36 -12.45 -0.58 1.46
CA GLN A 36 -11.04 -0.37 1.81
C GLN A 36 -10.37 0.61 0.86
N TYR A 37 -10.67 0.57 -0.44
CA TYR A 37 -10.13 1.51 -1.43
C TYR A 37 -10.62 2.94 -1.19
N GLU A 38 -11.89 3.13 -0.81
CA GLU A 38 -12.43 4.45 -0.44
C GLU A 38 -11.72 5.01 0.81
N TYR A 39 -11.61 4.19 1.87
CA TYR A 39 -10.93 4.60 3.09
C TYR A 39 -9.44 4.84 2.85
N ASN A 40 -8.78 3.94 2.14
CA ASN A 40 -7.36 4.02 1.85
C ASN A 40 -7.08 5.16 0.85
N GLY A 41 -7.99 5.45 -0.08
CA GLY A 41 -7.90 6.57 -1.02
C GLY A 41 -8.00 7.94 -0.34
N PHE A 42 -8.79 8.04 0.74
CA PHE A 42 -8.85 9.26 1.55
C PHE A 42 -7.60 9.44 2.43
N TRP A 43 -7.14 8.37 3.10
CA TRP A 43 -6.05 8.45 4.07
C TRP A 43 -4.65 8.45 3.44
N ARG A 44 -4.47 7.81 2.28
CA ARG A 44 -3.19 7.79 1.55
C ARG A 44 -2.59 9.16 1.28
N PRO A 45 -3.31 10.15 0.71
CA PRO A 45 -2.77 11.49 0.49
C PRO A 45 -2.52 12.25 1.79
N VAL A 46 -3.30 12.02 2.85
CA VAL A 46 -3.06 12.63 4.18
C VAL A 46 -1.77 12.11 4.79
N VAL A 47 -1.58 10.80 4.79
CA VAL A 47 -0.36 10.16 5.30
C VAL A 47 0.84 10.49 4.41
N GLY A 48 0.65 10.49 3.09
CA GLY A 48 1.68 10.84 2.12
C GLY A 48 2.17 12.28 2.27
N GLY A 49 1.25 13.24 2.43
CA GLY A 49 1.57 14.64 2.71
C GLY A 49 2.29 14.84 4.04
N LEU A 50 1.90 14.10 5.08
CA LEU A 50 2.60 14.10 6.38
C LEU A 50 4.03 13.56 6.26
N LEU A 51 4.22 12.43 5.59
CA LEU A 51 5.56 11.85 5.34
C LEU A 51 6.43 12.77 4.50
N PHE A 52 5.84 13.43 3.50
CA PHE A 52 6.52 14.43 2.69
C PHE A 52 6.97 15.63 3.53
N GLY A 53 6.07 16.20 4.33
CA GLY A 53 6.38 17.34 5.21
C GLY A 53 7.45 17.01 6.26
N LEU A 54 7.32 15.87 6.94
CA LEU A 54 8.29 15.41 7.94
C LEU A 54 9.63 15.05 7.30
N GLY A 55 9.63 14.39 6.15
CA GLY A 55 10.83 14.07 5.39
C GLY A 55 11.57 15.34 4.96
N GLY A 56 10.85 16.31 4.39
CA GLY A 56 11.40 17.61 3.99
C GLY A 56 12.00 18.38 5.16
N ALA A 57 11.28 18.46 6.29
CA ALA A 57 11.80 19.10 7.51
C ALA A 57 13.08 18.42 8.02
N THR A 58 13.12 17.08 7.97
CA THR A 58 14.30 16.30 8.39
C THR A 58 15.51 16.58 7.50
N VAL A 59 15.33 16.65 6.17
CA VAL A 59 16.42 16.98 5.23
C VAL A 59 16.95 18.40 5.48
N VAL A 60 16.05 19.38 5.65
CA VAL A 60 16.44 20.77 5.93
C VAL A 60 17.21 20.86 7.25
N MET A 61 16.71 20.24 8.31
CA MET A 61 17.38 20.23 9.61
C MET A 61 18.73 19.51 9.52
N ALA A 62 18.80 18.37 8.83
CA ALA A 62 20.06 17.66 8.61
C ALA A 62 21.10 18.53 7.88
N ALA A 63 20.68 19.33 6.89
CA ALA A 63 21.57 20.24 6.18
C ALA A 63 22.07 21.40 7.06
N VAL A 64 21.15 22.02 7.82
CA VAL A 64 21.51 23.10 8.77
C VAL A 64 22.46 22.59 9.84
N PHE A 65 22.11 21.47 10.47
CA PHE A 65 22.95 20.84 11.49
C PHE A 65 24.27 20.38 10.89
N GLY A 66 24.25 19.73 9.72
CA GLY A 66 25.43 19.30 8.99
C GLY A 66 26.42 20.43 8.78
N TRP A 67 25.95 21.61 8.35
CA TRP A 67 26.78 22.81 8.23
C TRP A 67 27.36 23.27 9.57
N THR A 68 26.53 23.40 10.61
CA THR A 68 26.99 23.83 11.95
C THR A 68 27.99 22.86 12.59
N TYR A 69 27.80 21.57 12.38
CA TYR A 69 28.60 20.50 12.94
C TYR A 69 29.88 20.23 12.13
N HIS A 70 29.85 20.51 10.82
CA HIS A 70 31.04 20.52 9.98
C HIS A 70 32.07 21.54 10.48
N LEU A 71 31.61 22.73 10.91
CA LEU A 71 32.46 23.75 11.53
C LEU A 71 33.07 23.31 12.88
N LEU A 72 32.48 22.30 13.53
CA LEU A 72 32.92 21.73 14.81
C LEU A 72 33.72 20.41 14.64
N GLY A 73 33.95 19.94 13.40
CA GLY A 73 34.71 18.72 13.11
C GLY A 73 34.01 17.41 13.50
N GLN A 74 32.73 17.43 13.89
CA GLN A 74 31.96 16.27 14.32
C GLN A 74 30.52 16.40 13.86
N GLY A 75 29.97 15.37 13.17
CA GLY A 75 28.54 15.31 12.82
C GLY A 75 28.22 14.82 11.41
N PHE A 76 29.22 14.37 10.64
CA PHE A 76 29.00 13.84 9.29
C PHE A 76 28.11 12.59 9.30
N LEU A 77 28.31 11.69 10.26
CA LEU A 77 27.55 10.43 10.34
C LEU A 77 26.06 10.67 10.62
N THR A 78 25.74 11.52 11.58
CA THR A 78 24.36 11.91 11.93
C THR A 78 23.68 12.68 10.80
N MET A 79 24.40 13.59 10.12
CA MET A 79 23.91 14.27 8.92
C MET A 79 23.56 13.29 7.80
N PHE A 80 24.45 12.35 7.51
CA PHE A 80 24.26 11.35 6.47
C PHE A 80 23.00 10.51 6.73
N PHE A 81 22.86 9.95 7.93
CA PHE A 81 21.67 9.16 8.28
C PHE A 81 20.38 9.99 8.26
N ALA A 82 20.42 11.22 8.77
CA ALA A 82 19.24 12.09 8.76
C ALA A 82 18.82 12.47 7.34
N MET A 83 19.77 12.71 6.43
CA MET A 83 19.47 12.92 5.01
C MET A 83 18.87 11.68 4.36
N VAL A 84 19.45 10.49 4.58
CA VAL A 84 18.93 9.22 4.02
C VAL A 84 17.49 8.96 4.49
N ILE A 85 17.23 9.13 5.78
CA ILE A 85 15.89 8.97 6.36
C ILE A 85 14.93 10.00 5.76
N GLY A 86 15.33 11.28 5.71
CA GLY A 86 14.52 12.35 5.15
C GLY A 86 14.15 12.13 3.68
N PHE A 87 15.11 11.75 2.84
CA PHE A 87 14.85 11.44 1.42
C PHE A 87 13.98 10.19 1.25
N THR A 88 14.14 9.17 2.09
CA THR A 88 13.29 7.98 2.05
C THR A 88 11.84 8.33 2.40
N MET A 89 11.64 9.16 3.42
CA MET A 89 10.30 9.63 3.79
C MET A 89 9.66 10.49 2.70
N LEU A 90 10.44 11.36 2.04
CA LEU A 90 9.98 12.13 0.88
C LEU A 90 9.55 11.21 -0.27
N TYR A 91 10.35 10.20 -0.59
CA TYR A 91 10.05 9.24 -1.67
C TYR A 91 8.75 8.46 -1.40
N ILE A 92 8.59 7.95 -0.18
CA ILE A 92 7.36 7.24 0.23
C ILE A 92 6.17 8.21 0.24
N GLY A 93 6.36 9.44 0.74
CA GLY A 93 5.32 10.46 0.76
C GLY A 93 4.79 10.79 -0.63
N ILE A 94 5.67 10.94 -1.62
CA ILE A 94 5.30 11.15 -3.02
C ILE A 94 4.51 9.94 -3.55
N GLY A 95 5.03 8.73 -3.37
CA GLY A 95 4.38 7.51 -3.87
C GLY A 95 3.05 7.15 -3.19
N MET A 96 2.78 7.68 -2.00
CA MET A 96 1.49 7.54 -1.32
C MET A 96 0.50 8.64 -1.68
N THR A 97 0.96 9.77 -2.22
CA THR A 97 0.11 10.91 -2.58
C THR A 97 -0.29 10.91 -4.07
N SER A 98 0.55 10.33 -4.95
CA SER A 98 0.28 10.15 -6.39
C SER A 98 -0.59 8.92 -6.68
#